data_AF-A0A0P1KTG0-F1
#
_entry.id   AF-A0A0P1KTG0-F1
#
_cell.length_a   1.000
_cell.length_b   1.000
_cell.length_c   1.000
_cell.angle_alpha   90.00
_cell.angle_beta   90.00
_cell.angle_gamma   90.00
#
_symmetry.space_group_name_H-M   'P 1'
#
loop_
_entity.id
_entity.type
_entity.pdbx_description
1 polymer ?
#
loop_
_entity_poly.entity_id
_entity_poly.type
_entity_poly.pdbx_seq_one_letter_code
_entity_poly.pdbx_strand_id
1 'polypeptide(L)'
;MLQLLFTWIALLSSAWAAGPRARMRLRSDEPAPIRGISLGGWLVTEPFITPSLYTIAVSEVNGSQPIVDEYTLCQYLGYPEAKRLLSNHFRTFVLERDFREISKNGFNLVRIPIGYWAWKKDASSVYEFATHTSRAQNVTIAHDDPYVSDGLQLEYLNKAVKWARKHNLKVLVDLHGAPGSQNGFDNSGQRNLYGKPQFLADETSARIMYSAALSLYEKLRGEWDGTVVGVEIVNEPLASKIGLDKVLSFYYESLELFAQNYTSQQQFVIHDAFEPVGFWDKHFNAGFRNVSSRYTNATQRFYEATSQVLVDHHYYQVFTDVELNQSAAERVSAALSYGQSLASESHAAVVGEWSGAITDCAKYVNGFGIGSRFDGTYYRSTNITSSIISASAPLGRCTSYLDISNWPEDYKTEVQQFIEAQLVAYSNATRGWIFWNWKTESAPEWDFKKLSSAGLFPKPFDNYKYFYSNGSQIDENALQGGCARTGTSWLATALLAAAVVLCAT
;
A
#
# COMPACT_ATOMS: atom_id res chain seq x y z
N MET A 1 -73.90 -14.59 -7.35
CA MET A 1 -73.19 -15.30 -8.43
C MET A 1 -71.75 -15.49 -7.97
N LEU A 2 -71.35 -16.76 -7.83
CA LEU A 2 -70.02 -17.37 -7.60
C LEU A 2 -69.15 -16.82 -6.45
N GLN A 3 -68.99 -17.55 -5.33
CA GLN A 3 -68.10 -18.72 -5.12
C GLN A 3 -66.60 -18.39 -5.28
N LEU A 4 -65.84 -18.39 -4.16
CA LEU A 4 -64.67 -19.25 -3.87
C LEU A 4 -63.77 -18.70 -2.73
N LEU A 5 -63.69 -19.50 -1.65
CA LEU A 5 -62.52 -19.85 -0.78
C LEU A 5 -61.82 -18.76 0.07
N PHE A 6 -62.05 -18.73 1.40
CA PHE A 6 -61.38 -19.46 2.53
C PHE A 6 -59.99 -18.86 2.90
N THR A 7 -59.83 -18.07 3.98
CA THR A 7 -59.56 -18.38 5.42
C THR A 7 -58.34 -19.27 5.77
N TRP A 8 -57.37 -18.62 6.48
CA TRP A 8 -56.47 -19.07 7.57
C TRP A 8 -55.56 -20.31 7.42
N ILE A 9 -54.24 -20.16 7.69
CA ILE A 9 -53.45 -20.80 8.80
C ILE A 9 -51.90 -20.64 8.63
N ALA A 10 -51.26 -20.29 9.76
CA ALA A 10 -49.92 -20.60 10.30
C ALA A 10 -48.59 -20.22 9.62
N LEU A 11 -47.75 -19.58 10.46
CA LEU A 11 -46.35 -19.92 10.81
C LEU A 11 -45.65 -20.92 9.88
N LEU A 12 -44.72 -20.41 9.08
CA LEU A 12 -43.52 -21.14 8.67
C LEU A 12 -42.32 -20.20 8.72
N SER A 13 -41.44 -20.49 9.68
CA SER A 13 -40.03 -20.16 9.66
C SER A 13 -39.40 -20.55 8.32
N SER A 14 -39.02 -19.59 7.50
CA SER A 14 -38.04 -19.81 6.44
C SER A 14 -36.66 -19.45 6.99
N ALA A 15 -36.05 -20.45 7.62
CA ALA A 15 -34.60 -20.54 7.68
C ALA A 15 -34.08 -20.39 6.24
N TRP A 16 -33.51 -19.23 5.91
CA TRP A 16 -32.51 -19.21 4.86
C TRP A 16 -31.34 -19.99 5.43
N ALA A 17 -31.22 -21.23 4.98
CA ALA A 17 -30.04 -22.04 5.20
C ALA A 17 -28.84 -21.18 4.82
N ALA A 18 -28.05 -20.78 5.82
CA ALA A 18 -26.68 -20.41 5.60
C ALA A 18 -26.09 -21.56 4.79
N GLY A 19 -25.82 -21.32 3.50
CA GLY A 19 -25.06 -22.25 2.68
C GLY A 19 -23.83 -22.67 3.48
N PRO A 20 -23.36 -23.93 3.34
CA PRO A 20 -22.29 -24.46 4.16
C PRO A 20 -21.17 -23.42 4.21
N ARG A 21 -20.94 -22.84 5.40
CA ARG A 21 -19.79 -21.98 5.66
C ARG A 21 -18.60 -22.78 5.17
N ALA A 22 -18.04 -22.38 4.04
CA ALA A 22 -16.75 -22.88 3.63
C ALA A 22 -15.79 -22.39 4.71
N ARG A 23 -15.60 -23.20 5.76
CA ARG A 23 -14.34 -23.18 6.48
C ARG A 23 -13.32 -23.36 5.37
N MET A 24 -12.60 -22.30 5.06
CA MET A 24 -11.44 -22.35 4.18
C MET A 24 -10.44 -23.29 4.84
N ARG A 25 -10.61 -24.59 4.61
CA ARG A 25 -9.58 -25.58 4.81
C ARG A 25 -8.56 -25.24 3.75
N LEU A 26 -7.42 -24.72 4.16
CA LEU A 26 -6.23 -24.59 3.31
C LEU A 26 -6.06 -25.92 2.59
N ARG A 27 -6.39 -25.95 1.29
CA ARG A 27 -6.07 -27.10 0.44
C ARG A 27 -4.55 -27.18 0.39
N SER A 28 -4.01 -28.40 0.40
CA SER A 28 -2.56 -28.67 0.28
C SER A 28 -1.91 -28.06 -0.98
N ASP A 29 -2.73 -27.58 -1.91
CA ASP A 29 -2.33 -27.14 -3.24
C ASP A 29 -2.41 -25.59 -3.39
N GLU A 30 -2.77 -24.85 -2.34
CA GLU A 30 -2.73 -23.38 -2.39
C GLU A 30 -1.31 -22.84 -2.17
N PRO A 31 -0.91 -21.77 -2.90
CA PRO A 31 0.35 -21.09 -2.65
C PRO A 31 0.47 -20.66 -1.19
N ALA A 32 1.68 -20.74 -0.64
CA ALA A 32 1.94 -20.29 0.72
C ALA A 32 1.48 -18.83 0.92
N PRO A 33 0.86 -18.48 2.06
CA PRO A 33 0.43 -17.10 2.33
C PRO A 33 1.58 -16.11 2.18
N ILE A 34 1.29 -14.95 1.58
CA ILE A 34 2.24 -13.86 1.38
C ILE A 34 2.60 -13.27 2.75
N ARG A 35 3.88 -13.34 3.08
CA ARG A 35 4.52 -12.66 4.20
C ARG A 35 5.60 -11.79 3.59
N GLY A 36 5.18 -10.62 3.15
CA GLY A 36 5.96 -9.72 2.33
C GLY A 36 6.55 -8.54 3.10
N ILE A 37 7.58 -7.94 2.51
CA ILE A 37 8.17 -6.69 2.98
C ILE A 37 8.46 -5.79 1.76
N SER A 38 8.18 -4.50 1.88
CA SER A 38 8.52 -3.54 0.85
C SER A 38 10.00 -3.13 0.94
N LEU A 39 10.56 -2.66 -0.18
CA LEU A 39 11.86 -2.01 -0.29
C LEU A 39 11.71 -0.55 -0.72
N GLY A 40 10.77 0.17 -0.08
CA GLY A 40 10.48 1.60 -0.26
C GLY A 40 11.66 2.51 0.06
N GLY A 41 11.64 3.72 -0.50
CA GLY A 41 12.75 4.67 -0.46
C GLY A 41 14.01 4.22 -1.19
N TRP A 42 14.01 3.09 -1.92
CA TRP A 42 15.17 2.59 -2.65
C TRP A 42 15.23 3.05 -4.10
N LEU A 43 14.43 2.46 -5.02
CA LEU A 43 14.47 2.81 -6.46
C LEU A 43 13.46 3.91 -6.84
N VAL A 44 12.62 4.30 -5.88
CA VAL A 44 11.93 5.58 -5.81
C VAL A 44 12.26 6.16 -4.44
N THR A 45 12.79 7.37 -4.41
CA THR A 45 13.26 8.00 -3.18
C THR A 45 12.12 8.71 -2.47
N GLU A 46 12.11 8.62 -1.14
CA GLU A 46 11.05 9.19 -0.30
C GLU A 46 11.67 9.96 0.87
N PRO A 47 11.32 11.24 1.06
CA PRO A 47 11.94 12.09 2.08
C PRO A 47 11.84 11.56 3.50
N PHE A 48 10.76 10.87 3.86
CA PHE A 48 10.56 10.38 5.22
C PHE A 48 11.35 9.09 5.51
N ILE A 49 11.62 8.29 4.48
CA ILE A 49 12.41 7.06 4.59
C ILE A 49 13.91 7.41 4.67
N THR A 50 14.37 8.30 3.79
CA THR A 50 15.77 8.76 3.70
C THR A 50 15.91 10.28 3.78
N PRO A 51 15.60 10.92 4.93
CA PRO A 51 15.71 12.37 5.09
C PRO A 51 17.13 12.90 4.87
N SER A 52 18.18 12.10 5.11
CA SER A 52 19.56 12.50 4.87
C SER A 52 19.83 12.79 3.39
N LEU A 53 19.25 12.02 2.47
CA LEU A 53 19.39 12.18 1.03
C LEU A 53 18.94 13.58 0.58
N TYR A 54 17.76 14.00 1.06
CA TYR A 54 17.18 15.31 0.75
C TYR A 54 17.92 16.44 1.46
N THR A 55 18.42 16.20 2.67
CA THR A 55 19.27 17.17 3.39
C THR A 55 20.55 17.45 2.61
N ILE A 56 21.20 16.41 2.07
CA ILE A 56 22.39 16.55 1.21
C ILE A 56 22.04 17.30 -0.07
N ALA A 57 20.97 16.89 -0.77
CA ALA A 57 20.54 17.53 -2.01
C ALA A 57 20.28 19.04 -1.82
N VAL A 58 19.59 19.43 -0.75
CA VAL A 58 19.33 20.85 -0.42
C VAL A 58 20.64 21.60 -0.12
N SER A 59 21.64 20.95 0.48
CA SER A 59 22.93 21.58 0.77
C SER A 59 23.83 21.77 -0.47
N GLU A 60 23.57 21.03 -1.55
CA GLU A 60 24.35 21.05 -2.80
C GLU A 60 23.83 22.07 -3.81
N VAL A 61 22.66 22.67 -3.56
CA VAL A 61 22.07 23.70 -4.42
C VAL A 61 22.22 25.10 -3.82
N ASN A 62 22.40 26.11 -4.69
CA ASN A 62 22.44 27.50 -4.27
C ASN A 62 21.02 28.04 -4.01
N GLY A 63 20.82 28.60 -2.81
CA GLY A 63 19.57 29.23 -2.40
C GLY A 63 18.51 28.24 -1.91
N SER A 64 17.32 28.74 -1.61
CA SER A 64 16.23 27.96 -1.03
C SER A 64 15.38 27.27 -2.09
N GLN A 65 15.95 26.26 -2.79
CA GLN A 65 15.19 25.49 -3.77
C GLN A 65 14.24 24.48 -3.09
N PRO A 66 13.00 24.32 -3.57
CA PRO A 66 12.02 23.39 -3.00
C PRO A 66 12.27 21.95 -3.49
N ILE A 67 13.35 21.32 -3.02
CA ILE A 67 13.60 19.88 -3.26
C ILE A 67 12.69 19.08 -2.33
N VAL A 68 11.59 18.55 -2.87
CA VAL A 68 10.51 17.95 -2.10
C VAL A 68 10.18 16.51 -2.49
N ASP A 69 10.74 16.04 -3.59
CA ASP A 69 10.55 14.73 -4.22
C ASP A 69 11.74 14.43 -5.14
N GLU A 70 11.77 13.24 -5.76
CA GLU A 70 12.85 12.86 -6.68
C GLU A 70 12.91 13.73 -7.95
N TYR A 71 11.75 14.19 -8.44
CA TYR A 71 11.66 15.05 -9.62
C TYR A 71 12.42 16.37 -9.40
N THR A 72 12.08 17.08 -8.31
CA THR A 72 12.71 18.36 -7.95
C THR A 72 14.16 18.17 -7.51
N LEU A 73 14.51 17.04 -6.88
CA LEU A 73 15.90 16.69 -6.59
C LEU A 73 16.72 16.65 -7.89
N CYS A 74 16.24 15.93 -8.90
CA CYS A 74 16.95 15.83 -10.17
C CYS A 74 16.94 17.17 -10.93
N GLN A 75 15.85 17.93 -10.84
CA GLN A 75 15.70 19.23 -11.49
C GLN A 75 16.72 20.25 -10.97
N TYR A 76 16.85 20.37 -9.65
CA TYR A 76 17.65 21.42 -9.03
C TYR A 76 19.13 21.07 -8.90
N LEU A 77 19.48 19.79 -8.73
CA LEU A 77 20.88 19.34 -8.77
C LEU A 77 21.42 19.30 -10.21
N GLY A 78 20.54 19.08 -11.19
CA GLY A 78 20.94 18.77 -12.55
C GLY A 78 21.45 17.33 -12.69
N TYR A 79 21.45 16.84 -13.93
CA TYR A 79 21.66 15.42 -14.24
C TYR A 79 22.96 14.82 -13.66
N PRO A 80 24.15 15.43 -13.81
CA PRO A 80 25.40 14.82 -13.32
C PRO A 80 25.41 14.64 -11.80
N GLU A 81 24.92 15.64 -11.07
CA GLU A 81 24.98 15.63 -9.61
C GLU A 81 23.87 14.77 -8.99
N ALA A 82 22.66 14.84 -9.55
CA ALA A 82 21.59 13.90 -9.21
C ALA A 82 22.03 12.45 -9.46
N LYS A 83 22.70 12.17 -10.59
CA LYS A 83 23.22 10.83 -10.90
C LYS A 83 24.27 10.37 -9.91
N ARG A 84 25.19 11.26 -9.51
CA ARG A 84 26.20 10.96 -8.48
C ARG A 84 25.54 10.60 -7.15
N LEU A 85 24.61 11.43 -6.69
CA LEU A 85 23.92 11.26 -5.41
C LEU A 85 23.05 9.99 -5.39
N LEU A 86 22.19 9.80 -6.39
CA LEU A 86 21.31 8.64 -6.52
C LEU A 86 22.10 7.33 -6.73
N SER A 87 23.19 7.35 -7.51
CA SER A 87 24.07 6.17 -7.65
C SER A 87 24.67 5.76 -6.31
N ASN A 88 25.04 6.72 -5.46
CA ASN A 88 25.52 6.42 -4.12
C ASN A 88 24.41 5.88 -3.20
N HIS A 89 23.21 6.43 -3.28
CA HIS A 89 22.04 5.93 -2.56
C HIS A 89 21.73 4.48 -2.95
N PHE A 90 21.49 4.20 -4.24
CA PHE A 90 21.09 2.88 -4.70
C PHE A 90 22.13 1.80 -4.41
N ARG A 91 23.44 2.12 -4.43
CA ARG A 91 24.51 1.17 -4.14
C ARG A 91 24.71 0.85 -2.66
N THR A 92 24.20 1.68 -1.75
CA THR A 92 24.47 1.55 -0.31
C THR A 92 23.22 1.31 0.54
N PHE A 93 22.05 1.76 0.07
CA PHE A 93 20.82 1.70 0.84
C PHE A 93 20.33 0.27 1.00
N VAL A 94 20.03 -0.46 -0.08
CA VAL A 94 19.66 -1.89 -0.03
C VAL A 94 20.77 -2.76 -0.62
N LEU A 95 21.17 -3.79 0.11
CA LEU A 95 22.27 -4.69 -0.23
C LEU A 95 21.82 -6.16 -0.15
N GLU A 96 22.62 -7.07 -0.70
CA GLU A 96 22.34 -8.52 -0.61
C GLU A 96 22.15 -9.01 0.84
N ARG A 97 22.88 -8.42 1.80
CA ARG A 97 22.73 -8.74 3.22
C ARG A 97 21.31 -8.48 3.73
N ASP A 98 20.61 -7.47 3.20
CA ASP A 98 19.23 -7.18 3.54
C ASP A 98 18.31 -8.32 3.08
N PHE A 99 18.47 -8.83 1.85
CA PHE A 99 17.70 -9.99 1.35
C PHE A 99 17.92 -11.25 2.18
N ARG A 100 19.17 -11.50 2.60
CA ARG A 100 19.48 -12.59 3.53
C ARG A 100 18.79 -12.40 4.88
N GLU A 101 18.78 -11.19 5.43
CA GLU A 101 18.10 -10.87 6.68
C GLU A 101 16.58 -10.99 6.54
N ILE A 102 15.99 -10.51 5.46
CA ILE A 102 14.56 -10.63 5.14
C ILE A 102 14.14 -12.11 5.16
N SER A 103 14.83 -12.95 4.40
CA SER A 103 14.58 -14.40 4.37
C SER A 103 14.71 -15.04 5.76
N LYS A 104 15.77 -14.71 6.53
CA LYS A 104 15.98 -15.21 7.89
C LYS A 104 14.91 -14.77 8.90
N ASN A 105 14.23 -13.65 8.66
CA ASN A 105 13.13 -13.17 9.49
C ASN A 105 11.79 -13.84 9.16
N GLY A 106 11.75 -14.75 8.17
CA GLY A 106 10.56 -15.53 7.83
C GLY A 106 9.69 -14.92 6.74
N PHE A 107 10.13 -13.84 6.09
CA PHE A 107 9.49 -13.31 4.89
C PHE A 107 9.72 -14.23 3.69
N ASN A 108 8.76 -14.25 2.77
CA ASN A 108 8.82 -15.04 1.55
C ASN A 108 8.70 -14.21 0.26
N LEU A 109 8.43 -12.91 0.36
CA LEU A 109 8.27 -11.99 -0.76
C LEU A 109 8.87 -10.61 -0.46
N VAL A 110 9.44 -9.96 -1.47
CA VAL A 110 9.75 -8.53 -1.44
C VAL A 110 8.93 -7.76 -2.49
N ARG A 111 8.35 -6.62 -2.10
CA ARG A 111 7.76 -5.65 -3.04
C ARG A 111 8.80 -4.58 -3.36
N ILE A 112 9.01 -4.32 -4.65
CA ILE A 112 10.04 -3.39 -5.12
C ILE A 112 9.39 -2.25 -5.91
N PRO A 113 9.16 -1.10 -5.25
CA PRO A 113 8.76 0.14 -5.90
C PRO A 113 9.81 0.60 -6.92
N ILE A 114 9.41 0.91 -8.15
CA ILE A 114 10.26 1.47 -9.19
C ILE A 114 9.47 2.44 -10.08
N GLY A 115 10.02 3.64 -10.34
CA GLY A 115 9.38 4.65 -11.18
C GLY A 115 9.54 4.36 -12.68
N TYR A 116 8.60 4.86 -13.51
CA TYR A 116 8.67 4.70 -14.96
C TYR A 116 10.00 5.22 -15.57
N TRP A 117 10.59 6.25 -14.94
CA TRP A 117 11.83 6.87 -15.40
C TRP A 117 13.04 5.93 -15.40
N ALA A 118 12.96 4.79 -14.71
CA ALA A 118 13.98 3.74 -14.81
C ALA A 118 14.17 3.19 -16.24
N TRP A 119 13.12 3.23 -17.06
CA TRP A 119 13.12 2.79 -18.46
C TRP A 119 13.28 3.94 -19.46
N LYS A 120 13.35 5.19 -19.00
CA LYS A 120 13.59 6.36 -19.85
C LYS A 120 14.95 6.24 -20.54
N LYS A 121 14.99 6.60 -21.82
CA LYS A 121 16.21 6.84 -22.61
C LYS A 121 16.28 8.31 -22.98
N ASP A 122 17.50 8.78 -23.27
CA ASP A 122 17.73 10.18 -23.63
C ASP A 122 17.02 10.55 -24.95
N ALA A 123 16.42 11.74 -24.98
CA ALA A 123 15.38 12.18 -25.94
C ALA A 123 15.87 12.40 -27.38
N SER A 124 17.13 12.03 -27.69
CA SER A 124 17.69 12.04 -29.05
C SER A 124 17.30 10.81 -29.88
N SER A 125 16.58 9.85 -29.29
CA SER A 125 16.14 8.62 -29.94
C SER A 125 14.62 8.62 -30.24
N VAL A 126 14.25 7.94 -31.33
CA VAL A 126 12.90 7.93 -31.93
C VAL A 126 11.82 7.52 -30.92
N TYR A 127 10.70 8.23 -30.96
CA TYR A 127 9.48 7.97 -30.20
C TYR A 127 8.76 6.71 -30.73
N GLU A 128 9.04 5.56 -30.15
CA GLU A 128 8.19 4.38 -30.34
C GLU A 128 7.71 3.90 -28.96
N PHE A 129 6.51 4.34 -28.58
CA PHE A 129 5.83 3.89 -27.37
C PHE A 129 4.94 2.69 -27.69
N ALA A 130 4.85 1.76 -26.74
CA ALA A 130 3.90 0.67 -26.79
C ALA A 130 2.44 1.17 -26.74
N THR A 131 1.56 0.46 -27.43
CA THR A 131 0.11 0.44 -27.18
C THR A 131 -0.24 -0.78 -26.33
N HIS A 132 -1.47 -0.84 -25.82
CA HIS A 132 -1.98 -2.04 -25.12
C HIS A 132 -2.07 -3.29 -26.02
N THR A 133 -1.98 -3.11 -27.34
CA THR A 133 -1.92 -4.19 -28.34
C THR A 133 -0.50 -4.52 -28.82
N SER A 134 0.53 -3.83 -28.30
CA SER A 134 1.91 -4.07 -28.69
C SER A 134 2.38 -5.46 -28.25
N ARG A 135 3.12 -6.11 -29.15
CA ARG A 135 3.91 -7.30 -28.83
C ARG A 135 5.34 -6.89 -28.57
N ALA A 136 5.98 -7.65 -27.69
CA ALA A 136 7.36 -7.47 -27.26
C ALA A 136 8.37 -7.23 -28.42
N GLN A 137 8.64 -5.97 -28.79
CA GLN A 137 9.72 -5.52 -29.68
C GLN A 137 10.11 -4.05 -29.42
N ASN A 138 11.42 -3.78 -29.22
CA ASN A 138 12.13 -2.50 -29.41
C ASN A 138 11.49 -1.20 -28.89
N VAL A 139 10.77 -1.25 -27.76
CA VAL A 139 10.15 -0.04 -27.19
C VAL A 139 11.21 0.90 -26.60
N THR A 140 11.10 2.19 -26.92
CA THR A 140 11.97 3.23 -26.34
C THR A 140 11.11 4.31 -25.70
N ILE A 141 11.29 4.48 -24.40
CA ILE A 141 10.59 5.51 -23.62
C ILE A 141 11.45 6.78 -23.65
N ALA A 142 11.03 7.77 -24.43
CA ALA A 142 11.56 9.13 -24.31
C ALA A 142 10.51 9.99 -23.61
N HIS A 143 10.91 10.68 -22.53
CA HIS A 143 10.05 11.64 -21.83
C HIS A 143 10.91 12.80 -21.32
N ASP A 144 10.40 14.02 -21.51
CA ASP A 144 11.09 15.24 -21.11
C ASP A 144 10.81 15.52 -19.62
N ASP A 145 11.64 14.92 -18.77
CA ASP A 145 11.61 15.07 -17.32
C ASP A 145 13.05 15.15 -16.79
N PRO A 146 13.27 15.64 -15.55
CA PRO A 146 14.61 15.82 -15.01
C PRO A 146 15.23 14.53 -14.46
N TYR A 147 14.46 13.43 -14.36
CA TYR A 147 14.92 12.22 -13.68
C TYR A 147 16.21 11.68 -14.31
N VAL A 148 17.07 11.15 -13.43
CA VAL A 148 18.24 10.37 -13.84
C VAL A 148 17.77 9.06 -14.48
N SER A 149 18.23 8.84 -15.70
CA SER A 149 17.91 7.69 -16.54
C SER A 149 19.16 6.83 -16.83
N ASP A 150 19.13 6.05 -17.91
CA ASP A 150 20.19 5.14 -18.39
C ASP A 150 20.21 3.77 -17.70
N GLY A 151 19.05 3.32 -17.19
CA GLY A 151 18.91 2.01 -16.57
C GLY A 151 19.61 1.88 -15.22
N LEU A 152 19.95 3.00 -14.57
CA LEU A 152 20.58 3.01 -13.24
C LEU A 152 19.77 2.15 -12.24
N GLN A 153 18.48 2.42 -12.10
CA GLN A 153 17.56 1.65 -11.25
C GLN A 153 17.42 0.19 -11.75
N LEU A 154 17.42 -0.02 -13.07
CA LEU A 154 17.28 -1.35 -13.67
C LEU A 154 18.47 -2.28 -13.38
N GLU A 155 19.66 -1.71 -13.16
CA GLU A 155 20.84 -2.45 -12.67
C GLU A 155 20.56 -3.03 -11.28
N TYR A 156 20.03 -2.21 -10.37
CA TYR A 156 19.73 -2.60 -9.00
C TYR A 156 18.51 -3.51 -8.90
N LEU A 157 17.49 -3.31 -9.73
CA LEU A 157 16.38 -4.26 -9.87
C LEU A 157 16.90 -5.65 -10.30
N ASN A 158 17.84 -5.72 -11.24
CA ASN A 158 18.44 -7.00 -11.66
C ASN A 158 19.24 -7.66 -10.52
N LYS A 159 19.98 -6.88 -9.73
CA LYS A 159 20.66 -7.37 -8.53
C LYS A 159 19.65 -7.90 -7.50
N ALA A 160 18.57 -7.16 -7.25
CA ALA A 160 17.51 -7.52 -6.33
C ALA A 160 16.85 -8.86 -6.67
N VAL A 161 16.48 -9.08 -7.93
CA VAL A 161 15.87 -10.35 -8.36
C VAL A 161 16.85 -11.53 -8.18
N LYS A 162 18.14 -11.33 -8.45
CA LYS A 162 19.18 -12.34 -8.18
C LYS A 162 19.33 -12.65 -6.70
N TRP A 163 19.36 -11.62 -5.85
CA TRP A 163 19.43 -11.78 -4.39
C TRP A 163 18.18 -12.46 -3.83
N ALA A 164 16.99 -12.10 -4.33
CA ALA A 164 15.73 -12.72 -3.97
C ALA A 164 15.75 -14.23 -4.25
N ARG A 165 16.10 -14.62 -5.49
CA ARG A 165 16.25 -16.04 -5.86
C ARG A 165 17.24 -16.78 -4.96
N LYS A 166 18.41 -16.20 -4.73
CA LYS A 166 19.47 -16.80 -3.88
C LYS A 166 18.99 -17.05 -2.44
N HIS A 167 18.09 -16.20 -1.95
CA HIS A 167 17.56 -16.27 -0.59
C HIS A 167 16.12 -16.81 -0.52
N ASN A 168 15.65 -17.48 -1.58
CA ASN A 168 14.32 -18.09 -1.67
C ASN A 168 13.17 -17.09 -1.39
N LEU A 169 13.33 -15.86 -1.86
CA LEU A 169 12.30 -14.82 -1.83
C LEU A 169 11.68 -14.67 -3.21
N LYS A 170 10.36 -14.46 -3.24
CA LYS A 170 9.64 -14.00 -4.43
C LYS A 170 9.73 -12.48 -4.54
N VAL A 171 9.43 -11.96 -5.72
CA VAL A 171 9.44 -10.52 -6.01
C VAL A 171 8.11 -10.11 -6.63
N LEU A 172 7.53 -9.05 -6.07
CA LEU A 172 6.50 -8.23 -6.69
C LEU A 172 7.20 -6.95 -7.18
N VAL A 173 7.19 -6.70 -8.49
CA VAL A 173 7.70 -5.43 -9.04
C VAL A 173 6.53 -4.48 -9.17
N ASP A 174 6.68 -3.28 -8.62
CA ASP A 174 5.61 -2.29 -8.57
C ASP A 174 6.01 -1.02 -9.32
N LEU A 175 5.24 -0.67 -10.35
CA LEU A 175 5.40 0.58 -11.10
C LEU A 175 4.87 1.75 -10.27
N HIS A 176 5.71 2.22 -9.36
CA HIS A 176 5.30 3.06 -8.24
C HIS A 176 5.08 4.54 -8.59
N GLY A 177 5.57 4.98 -9.75
CA GLY A 177 5.42 6.36 -10.23
C GLY A 177 5.08 6.38 -11.71
N ALA A 178 4.06 7.15 -12.08
CA ALA A 178 3.62 7.38 -13.45
C ALA A 178 3.95 8.81 -13.93
N PRO A 179 4.08 9.06 -15.25
CA PRO A 179 4.36 10.39 -15.78
C PRO A 179 3.34 11.42 -15.32
N GLY A 180 3.82 12.53 -14.76
CA GLY A 180 2.95 13.59 -14.24
C GLY A 180 2.27 13.27 -12.91
N SER A 181 2.66 12.16 -12.26
CA SER A 181 2.08 11.57 -11.06
C SER A 181 0.64 11.07 -11.23
N GLN A 182 0.35 9.95 -10.59
CA GLN A 182 -0.97 9.33 -10.47
C GLN A 182 -1.73 9.72 -9.19
N ASN A 183 -1.09 10.39 -8.23
CA ASN A 183 -1.71 10.73 -6.93
C ASN A 183 -1.35 12.12 -6.40
N GLY A 184 -0.26 12.71 -6.90
CA GLY A 184 0.29 13.97 -6.41
C GLY A 184 1.08 13.82 -5.11
N PHE A 185 1.41 12.60 -4.69
CA PHE A 185 2.26 12.30 -3.54
C PHE A 185 3.74 12.33 -3.95
N ASP A 186 4.64 12.57 -3.01
CA ASP A 186 6.08 12.52 -3.26
C ASP A 186 6.57 11.09 -3.57
N ASN A 187 5.90 10.05 -3.04
CA ASN A 187 6.17 8.65 -3.35
C ASN A 187 6.02 8.31 -4.85
N SER A 188 5.20 9.05 -5.61
CA SER A 188 5.11 8.89 -7.07
C SER A 188 6.30 9.48 -7.85
N GLY A 189 7.21 10.18 -7.15
CA GLY A 189 8.34 10.92 -7.69
C GLY A 189 8.08 12.39 -7.95
N GLN A 190 6.81 12.81 -8.13
CA GLN A 190 6.43 14.19 -8.46
C GLN A 190 5.22 14.66 -7.63
N ARG A 191 5.49 15.31 -6.51
CA ARG A 191 4.50 15.82 -5.58
C ARG A 191 3.73 16.99 -6.19
N ASN A 192 2.41 16.94 -6.05
CA ASN A 192 1.52 18.02 -6.40
C ASN A 192 0.38 18.13 -5.37
N LEU A 193 0.69 18.75 -4.23
CA LEU A 193 -0.21 18.80 -3.06
C LEU A 193 -1.58 19.42 -3.38
N TYR A 194 -1.61 20.49 -4.18
CA TYR A 194 -2.83 21.28 -4.45
C TYR A 194 -3.35 21.14 -5.88
N GLY A 195 -2.56 20.63 -6.80
CA GLY A 195 -2.96 20.45 -8.20
C GLY A 195 -3.60 19.10 -8.47
N LYS A 196 -3.87 18.88 -9.75
CA LYS A 196 -4.33 17.60 -10.27
C LYS A 196 -3.14 16.79 -10.77
N PRO A 197 -3.07 15.48 -10.45
CA PRO A 197 -2.14 14.57 -11.11
C PRO A 197 -2.34 14.66 -12.64
N GLN A 198 -1.25 14.58 -13.40
CA GLN A 198 -1.29 14.68 -14.88
C GLN A 198 -1.30 13.30 -15.56
N PHE A 199 -1.14 12.22 -14.80
CA PHE A 199 -1.33 10.87 -15.33
C PHE A 199 -2.74 10.71 -15.94
N LEU A 200 -2.81 10.16 -17.15
CA LEU A 200 -4.01 10.00 -17.98
C LEU A 200 -4.69 11.33 -18.36
N ALA A 201 -4.00 12.48 -18.27
CA ALA A 201 -4.46 13.72 -18.90
C ALA A 201 -4.47 13.60 -20.44
N ASP A 202 -3.52 12.84 -20.99
CA ASP A 202 -3.42 12.44 -22.39
C ASP A 202 -3.00 10.96 -22.54
N GLU A 203 -3.01 10.45 -23.77
CA GLU A 203 -2.61 9.07 -24.08
C GLU A 203 -1.11 8.79 -23.88
N THR A 204 -0.25 9.82 -23.91
CA THR A 204 1.21 9.65 -23.85
C THR A 204 1.61 9.05 -22.52
N SER A 205 1.04 9.56 -21.42
CA SER A 205 1.31 9.05 -20.07
C SER A 205 0.95 7.56 -19.92
N ALA A 206 -0.18 7.12 -20.49
CA ALA A 206 -0.58 5.70 -20.52
C ALA A 206 0.39 4.86 -21.36
N ARG A 207 0.76 5.34 -22.55
CA ARG A 207 1.70 4.66 -23.46
C ARG A 207 3.09 4.49 -22.85
N ILE A 208 3.56 5.45 -22.06
CA ILE A 208 4.81 5.31 -21.29
C ILE A 208 4.70 4.18 -20.26
N MET A 209 3.59 4.11 -19.52
CA MET A 209 3.38 3.02 -18.55
C MET A 209 3.28 1.66 -19.24
N TYR A 210 2.56 1.55 -20.36
CA TYR A 210 2.51 0.32 -21.18
C TYR A 210 3.91 -0.08 -21.66
N SER A 211 4.73 0.90 -22.03
CA SER A 211 6.11 0.68 -22.49
C SER A 211 7.01 0.15 -21.37
N ALA A 212 6.89 0.70 -20.16
CA ALA A 212 7.62 0.25 -18.99
C ALA A 212 7.21 -1.17 -18.60
N ALA A 213 5.89 -1.44 -18.56
CA ALA A 213 5.34 -2.75 -18.28
C ALA A 213 5.76 -3.80 -19.31
N LEU A 214 5.69 -3.49 -20.61
CA LEU A 214 6.12 -4.40 -21.67
C LEU A 214 7.62 -4.72 -21.56
N SER A 215 8.45 -3.70 -21.34
CA SER A 215 9.90 -3.89 -21.13
C SER A 215 10.20 -4.75 -19.90
N LEU A 216 9.40 -4.61 -18.84
CA LEU A 216 9.48 -5.46 -17.66
C LEU A 216 9.09 -6.91 -18.01
N TYR A 217 7.94 -7.15 -18.63
CA TYR A 217 7.51 -8.50 -19.02
C TYR A 217 8.54 -9.20 -19.92
N GLU A 218 9.12 -8.49 -20.90
CA GLU A 218 10.21 -9.00 -21.73
C GLU A 218 11.42 -9.43 -20.90
N LYS A 219 11.87 -8.56 -19.98
CA LYS A 219 13.01 -8.86 -19.12
C LYS A 219 12.74 -10.04 -18.20
N LEU A 220 11.50 -10.19 -17.73
CA LEU A 220 11.10 -11.24 -16.79
C LEU A 220 10.89 -12.61 -17.45
N ARG A 221 10.65 -12.65 -18.77
CA ARG A 221 10.51 -13.90 -19.52
C ARG A 221 11.79 -14.73 -19.48
N GLY A 222 11.66 -16.03 -19.24
CA GLY A 222 12.76 -16.98 -19.24
C GLY A 222 13.47 -17.08 -17.89
N GLU A 223 14.62 -16.42 -17.74
CA GLU A 223 15.50 -16.66 -16.57
C GLU A 223 14.79 -16.38 -15.25
N TRP A 224 13.91 -15.38 -15.15
CA TRP A 224 13.31 -14.92 -13.89
C TRP A 224 11.97 -15.56 -13.53
N ASP A 225 11.51 -16.50 -14.36
CA ASP A 225 10.24 -17.19 -14.16
C ASP A 225 10.21 -17.89 -12.78
N GLY A 226 9.10 -17.73 -12.07
CA GLY A 226 8.93 -18.23 -10.71
C GLY A 226 9.72 -17.49 -9.61
N THR A 227 10.55 -16.48 -9.91
CA THR A 227 11.11 -15.56 -8.89
C THR A 227 10.31 -14.27 -8.83
N VAL A 228 10.05 -13.65 -9.99
CA VAL A 228 9.11 -12.53 -10.06
C VAL A 228 7.72 -13.09 -10.29
N VAL A 229 6.85 -12.92 -9.30
CA VAL A 229 5.53 -13.57 -9.22
C VAL A 229 4.38 -12.61 -9.44
N GLY A 230 4.65 -11.31 -9.48
CA GLY A 230 3.65 -10.29 -9.78
C GLY A 230 4.28 -9.03 -10.34
N VAL A 231 3.48 -8.32 -11.13
CA VAL A 231 3.74 -6.95 -11.57
C VAL A 231 2.53 -6.11 -11.21
N GLU A 232 2.75 -5.09 -10.39
CA GLU A 232 1.75 -4.07 -10.08
C GLU A 232 1.87 -2.93 -11.10
N ILE A 233 0.79 -2.68 -11.83
CA ILE A 233 0.86 -1.85 -13.04
C ILE A 233 0.93 -0.35 -12.74
N VAL A 234 0.40 0.07 -11.58
CA VAL A 234 0.57 1.42 -11.04
C VAL A 234 0.18 1.42 -9.57
N ASN A 235 1.05 1.95 -8.72
CA ASN A 235 0.77 2.17 -7.30
C ASN A 235 -0.24 3.31 -7.09
N GLU A 236 -1.21 3.14 -6.20
CA GLU A 236 -2.03 4.23 -5.62
C GLU A 236 -2.57 5.27 -6.62
N PRO A 237 -3.21 4.93 -7.76
CA PRO A 237 -3.80 5.96 -8.60
C PRO A 237 -4.99 6.61 -7.87
N LEU A 238 -4.94 7.93 -7.69
CA LEU A 238 -6.00 8.67 -7.00
C LEU A 238 -7.17 8.93 -7.95
N ALA A 239 -8.03 7.91 -8.10
CA ALA A 239 -9.15 7.90 -9.05
C ALA A 239 -10.08 9.11 -8.88
N SER A 240 -10.29 9.58 -7.65
CA SER A 240 -11.10 10.76 -7.33
C SER A 240 -10.58 12.06 -7.97
N LYS A 241 -9.27 12.16 -8.29
CA LYS A 241 -8.68 13.31 -8.98
C LYS A 241 -8.43 13.06 -10.48
N ILE A 242 -8.04 11.84 -10.87
CA ILE A 242 -7.76 11.48 -12.27
C ILE A 242 -9.04 11.30 -13.08
N GLY A 243 -10.06 10.68 -12.47
CA GLY A 243 -11.28 10.20 -13.09
C GLY A 243 -11.30 8.68 -13.18
N LEU A 244 -12.26 8.05 -12.48
CA LEU A 244 -12.40 6.60 -12.37
C LEU A 244 -12.49 5.88 -13.74
N ASP A 245 -13.23 6.43 -14.71
CA ASP A 245 -13.33 5.85 -16.05
C ASP A 245 -11.97 5.73 -16.77
N LYS A 246 -11.04 6.65 -16.51
CA LYS A 246 -9.70 6.62 -17.09
C LYS A 246 -8.85 5.53 -16.43
N VAL A 247 -8.89 5.43 -15.10
CA VAL A 247 -8.20 4.37 -14.35
C VAL A 247 -8.72 2.99 -14.76
N LEU A 248 -10.04 2.83 -14.89
CA LEU A 248 -10.66 1.60 -15.39
C LEU A 248 -10.16 1.25 -16.80
N SER A 249 -10.17 2.22 -17.73
CA SER A 249 -9.70 2.01 -19.10
C SER A 249 -8.23 1.59 -19.12
N PHE A 250 -7.39 2.27 -18.35
CA PHE A 250 -5.96 1.97 -18.21
C PHE A 250 -5.71 0.55 -17.67
N TYR A 251 -6.46 0.10 -16.66
CA TYR A 251 -6.33 -1.25 -16.12
C TYR A 251 -6.79 -2.34 -17.10
N TYR A 252 -7.92 -2.14 -17.79
CA TYR A 252 -8.37 -3.11 -18.82
C TYR A 252 -7.39 -3.22 -19.98
N GLU A 253 -6.88 -2.10 -20.46
CA GLU A 253 -5.86 -2.05 -21.51
C GLU A 253 -4.54 -2.71 -21.04
N SER A 254 -4.13 -2.44 -19.81
CA SER A 254 -2.94 -3.07 -19.23
C SER A 254 -3.10 -4.57 -19.04
N LEU A 255 -4.30 -5.04 -18.70
CA LEU A 255 -4.60 -6.47 -18.62
C LEU A 255 -4.52 -7.13 -20.00
N GLU A 256 -4.98 -6.45 -21.06
CA GLU A 256 -4.82 -6.94 -22.44
C GLU A 256 -3.35 -7.03 -22.84
N LEU A 257 -2.53 -6.04 -22.47
CA LEU A 257 -1.08 -6.07 -22.67
C LEU A 257 -0.43 -7.22 -21.91
N PHE A 258 -0.80 -7.39 -20.63
CA PHE A 258 -0.35 -8.48 -19.78
C PHE A 258 -0.70 -9.83 -20.41
N ALA A 259 -1.96 -10.04 -20.80
CA ALA A 259 -2.47 -11.29 -21.35
C ALA A 259 -1.71 -11.76 -22.61
N GLN A 260 -1.14 -10.83 -23.37
CA GLN A 260 -0.34 -11.14 -24.57
C GLN A 260 1.14 -11.44 -24.24
N ASN A 261 1.62 -11.00 -23.08
CA ASN A 261 3.05 -10.93 -22.76
C ASN A 261 3.48 -11.69 -21.48
N TYR A 262 2.55 -12.16 -20.64
CA TYR A 262 2.88 -12.83 -19.37
C TYR A 262 3.19 -14.34 -19.50
N THR A 263 3.66 -14.94 -18.40
CA THR A 263 3.73 -16.41 -18.19
C THR A 263 2.62 -16.84 -17.21
N SER A 264 2.15 -18.09 -17.25
CA SER A 264 1.07 -18.59 -16.37
C SER A 264 1.39 -18.60 -14.86
N GLN A 265 2.59 -18.16 -14.46
CA GLN A 265 3.08 -18.10 -13.08
C GLN A 265 3.07 -16.68 -12.48
N GLN A 266 2.72 -15.66 -13.29
CA GLN A 266 2.73 -14.26 -12.89
C GLN A 266 1.32 -13.76 -12.60
N GLN A 267 1.17 -12.97 -11.54
CA GLN A 267 -0.05 -12.24 -11.22
C GLN A 267 -0.02 -10.85 -11.85
N PHE A 268 -1.16 -10.39 -12.35
CA PHE A 268 -1.39 -9.01 -12.76
C PHE A 268 -1.98 -8.28 -11.55
N VAL A 269 -1.20 -7.40 -10.93
CA VAL A 269 -1.60 -6.72 -9.69
C VAL A 269 -2.14 -5.34 -10.03
N ILE A 270 -3.29 -5.00 -9.45
CA ILE A 270 -3.89 -3.67 -9.51
C ILE A 270 -4.04 -3.13 -8.09
N HIS A 271 -3.63 -1.88 -7.87
CA HIS A 271 -4.02 -1.16 -6.66
C HIS A 271 -5.54 -0.89 -6.66
N ASP A 272 -6.16 -0.83 -5.49
CA ASP A 272 -7.61 -0.61 -5.34
C ASP A 272 -8.11 0.80 -5.78
N ALA A 273 -7.19 1.67 -6.17
CA ALA A 273 -7.39 3.08 -6.55
C ALA A 273 -8.10 3.94 -5.48
N PHE A 274 -8.00 3.56 -4.21
CA PHE A 274 -8.73 4.11 -3.06
C PHE A 274 -10.25 3.97 -3.15
N GLU A 275 -10.73 3.02 -3.97
CA GLU A 275 -12.15 2.68 -4.01
C GLU A 275 -12.53 1.77 -2.82
N PRO A 276 -13.80 1.77 -2.39
CA PRO A 276 -14.23 0.93 -1.28
C PRO A 276 -14.02 -0.56 -1.55
N VAL A 277 -13.78 -1.33 -0.48
CA VAL A 277 -13.72 -2.81 -0.52
C VAL A 277 -14.94 -3.38 -1.27
N GLY A 278 -14.69 -4.33 -2.17
CA GLY A 278 -15.68 -4.95 -3.04
C GLY A 278 -16.03 -4.15 -4.31
N PHE A 279 -15.44 -2.98 -4.53
CA PHE A 279 -15.61 -2.23 -5.78
C PHE A 279 -15.16 -3.06 -6.99
N TRP A 280 -13.99 -3.71 -6.89
CA TRP A 280 -13.38 -4.44 -7.99
C TRP A 280 -14.03 -5.80 -8.30
N ASP A 281 -14.88 -6.34 -7.43
CA ASP A 281 -15.63 -7.60 -7.66
C ASP A 281 -16.43 -7.60 -8.97
N LYS A 282 -16.91 -6.40 -9.33
CA LYS A 282 -17.69 -6.09 -10.52
C LYS A 282 -16.85 -5.92 -11.78
N HIS A 283 -15.54 -5.77 -11.64
CA HIS A 283 -14.58 -5.56 -12.72
C HIS A 283 -13.70 -6.81 -12.88
N PHE A 284 -13.13 -7.02 -14.06
CA PHE A 284 -12.28 -8.19 -14.34
C PHE A 284 -12.92 -9.56 -14.03
N ASN A 285 -14.26 -9.62 -14.02
CA ASN A 285 -15.01 -10.83 -13.72
C ASN A 285 -15.97 -11.15 -14.88
N ALA A 286 -15.74 -12.26 -15.57
CA ALA A 286 -16.55 -12.65 -16.73
C ALA A 286 -18.02 -12.98 -16.37
N GLY A 287 -18.33 -13.17 -15.08
CA GLY A 287 -19.69 -13.37 -14.58
C GLY A 287 -20.55 -12.09 -14.51
N PHE A 288 -19.95 -10.89 -14.54
CA PHE A 288 -20.64 -9.63 -14.25
C PHE A 288 -20.85 -8.75 -15.51
N ARG A 289 -21.77 -9.16 -16.40
CA ARG A 289 -22.01 -8.52 -17.71
C ARG A 289 -22.33 -7.01 -17.68
N ASN A 290 -22.98 -6.49 -16.64
CA ASN A 290 -23.57 -5.13 -16.68
C ASN A 290 -22.54 -4.00 -16.53
N VAL A 291 -21.47 -4.26 -15.78
CA VAL A 291 -20.39 -3.31 -15.43
C VAL A 291 -19.20 -3.47 -16.37
N SER A 292 -18.98 -4.70 -16.86
CA SER A 292 -17.96 -4.98 -17.84
C SER A 292 -18.45 -4.82 -19.27
N SER A 293 -19.71 -4.51 -19.59
CA SER A 293 -20.26 -4.63 -20.97
C SER A 293 -19.36 -4.03 -22.07
N ARG A 294 -18.78 -2.85 -21.83
CA ARG A 294 -17.78 -2.18 -22.67
C ARG A 294 -16.49 -3.01 -22.89
N TYR A 295 -16.08 -3.78 -21.89
CA TYR A 295 -14.87 -4.60 -21.84
C TYR A 295 -15.16 -6.13 -21.78
N THR A 296 -16.41 -6.56 -21.95
CA THR A 296 -16.82 -7.97 -21.75
C THR A 296 -16.25 -8.85 -22.84
N ASN A 297 -16.20 -8.31 -24.06
CA ASN A 297 -15.54 -9.00 -25.17
C ASN A 297 -14.03 -9.15 -24.95
N ALA A 298 -13.37 -8.20 -24.26
CA ALA A 298 -11.95 -8.31 -23.91
C ALA A 298 -11.74 -9.33 -22.78
N THR A 299 -12.52 -9.25 -21.69
CA THR A 299 -12.43 -10.20 -20.57
C THR A 299 -12.79 -11.64 -20.97
N GLN A 300 -13.74 -11.84 -21.87
CA GLN A 300 -14.05 -13.18 -22.41
C GLN A 300 -12.91 -13.72 -23.29
N ARG A 301 -12.23 -12.85 -24.07
CA ARG A 301 -11.06 -13.22 -24.87
C ARG A 301 -9.86 -13.59 -24.00
N PHE A 302 -9.75 -13.02 -22.80
CA PHE A 302 -8.61 -13.16 -21.89
C PHE A 302 -9.03 -13.73 -20.52
N TYR A 303 -9.99 -14.66 -20.50
CA TYR A 303 -10.53 -15.23 -19.26
C TYR A 303 -9.45 -15.81 -18.35
N GLU A 304 -8.44 -16.48 -18.94
CA GLU A 304 -7.30 -17.00 -18.18
C GLU A 304 -6.50 -15.87 -17.50
N ALA A 305 -6.27 -14.75 -18.18
CA ALA A 305 -5.57 -13.60 -17.58
C ALA A 305 -6.41 -12.93 -16.48
N THR A 306 -7.74 -12.91 -16.60
CA THR A 306 -8.60 -12.39 -15.51
C THR A 306 -8.48 -13.21 -14.22
N SER A 307 -8.16 -14.51 -14.32
CA SER A 307 -7.90 -15.35 -13.13
C SER A 307 -6.56 -15.07 -12.45
N GLN A 308 -5.70 -14.25 -13.06
CA GLN A 308 -4.40 -13.84 -12.53
C GLN A 308 -4.45 -12.44 -11.87
N VAL A 309 -5.63 -11.82 -11.83
CA VAL A 309 -5.80 -10.51 -11.19
C VAL A 309 -5.70 -10.67 -9.68
N LEU A 310 -4.80 -9.90 -9.07
CA LEU A 310 -4.68 -9.74 -7.63
C LEU A 310 -4.96 -8.28 -7.28
N VAL A 311 -5.91 -8.03 -6.38
CA VAL A 311 -6.19 -6.68 -5.89
C VAL A 311 -5.24 -6.35 -4.73
N ASP A 312 -4.53 -5.25 -4.85
CA ASP A 312 -3.68 -4.70 -3.80
C ASP A 312 -4.45 -3.61 -3.03
N HIS A 313 -4.60 -3.84 -1.73
CA HIS A 313 -5.16 -2.89 -0.78
C HIS A 313 -4.08 -2.28 0.10
N HIS A 314 -4.11 -0.97 0.24
CA HIS A 314 -3.28 -0.24 1.20
C HIS A 314 -4.12 0.17 2.40
N TYR A 315 -3.63 -0.09 3.61
CA TYR A 315 -4.37 0.23 4.82
C TYR A 315 -3.52 0.95 5.86
N TYR A 316 -3.93 2.18 6.14
CA TYR A 316 -3.35 3.05 7.15
C TYR A 316 -4.47 3.73 7.93
N GLN A 317 -4.18 4.17 9.15
CA GLN A 317 -5.14 4.90 9.99
C GLN A 317 -4.52 6.18 10.56
N VAL A 318 -3.70 6.87 9.76
CA VAL A 318 -2.93 8.04 10.22
C VAL A 318 -3.05 9.26 9.30
N PHE A 319 -3.69 9.14 8.14
CA PHE A 319 -3.66 10.20 7.12
C PHE A 319 -4.90 11.12 7.15
N THR A 320 -5.83 10.88 8.06
CA THR A 320 -6.94 11.78 8.35
C THR A 320 -7.06 12.10 9.83
N ASP A 321 -7.68 13.24 10.13
CA ASP A 321 -7.89 13.70 11.50
C ASP A 321 -8.82 12.76 12.29
N VAL A 322 -9.78 12.15 11.59
CA VAL A 322 -10.73 11.20 12.18
C VAL A 322 -10.00 9.94 12.63
N GLU A 323 -9.15 9.39 11.78
CA GLU A 323 -8.38 8.18 12.09
C GLU A 323 -7.35 8.44 13.20
N LEU A 324 -6.69 9.59 13.19
CA LEU A 324 -5.73 9.96 14.25
C LEU A 324 -6.40 10.18 15.61
N ASN A 325 -7.66 10.62 15.63
CA ASN A 325 -8.41 10.86 16.86
C ASN A 325 -9.02 9.58 17.47
N GLN A 326 -8.92 8.43 16.80
CA GLN A 326 -9.37 7.16 17.34
C GLN A 326 -8.54 6.74 18.55
N SER A 327 -9.22 6.19 19.56
CA SER A 327 -8.59 5.47 20.66
C SER A 327 -7.87 4.20 20.16
N ALA A 328 -6.96 3.65 20.98
CA ALA A 328 -6.27 2.40 20.67
C ALA A 328 -7.25 1.24 20.39
N ALA A 329 -8.34 1.14 21.17
CA ALA A 329 -9.36 0.12 20.99
C ALA A 329 -10.14 0.27 19.69
N GLU A 330 -10.55 1.51 19.34
CA GLU A 330 -11.23 1.79 18.06
C GLU A 330 -10.33 1.47 16.87
N ARG A 331 -9.04 1.84 16.95
CA ARG A 331 -8.03 1.58 15.92
C ARG A 331 -7.85 0.08 15.66
N VAL A 332 -7.71 -0.70 16.71
CA VAL A 332 -7.65 -2.18 16.66
C VAL A 332 -8.93 -2.75 16.07
N SER A 333 -10.10 -2.30 16.54
CA SER A 333 -11.39 -2.78 16.04
C SER A 333 -11.62 -2.44 14.56
N ALA A 334 -11.12 -1.29 14.10
CA ALA A 334 -11.17 -0.88 12.70
C ALA A 334 -10.31 -1.80 11.82
N ALA A 335 -9.09 -2.15 12.24
CA ALA A 335 -8.23 -3.07 11.50
C ALA A 335 -8.84 -4.47 11.35
N LEU A 336 -9.42 -5.00 12.44
CA LEU A 336 -10.10 -6.30 12.41
C LEU A 336 -11.34 -6.27 11.50
N SER A 337 -12.16 -5.21 11.59
CA SER A 337 -13.35 -5.02 10.73
C SER A 337 -12.98 -4.86 9.26
N TYR A 338 -11.86 -4.19 8.97
CA TYR A 338 -11.36 -4.05 7.61
C TYR A 338 -10.98 -5.41 7.02
N GLY A 339 -10.24 -6.25 7.76
CA GLY A 339 -9.97 -7.64 7.33
C GLY A 339 -11.25 -8.45 7.07
N GLN A 340 -12.29 -8.31 7.92
CA GLN A 340 -13.57 -8.98 7.67
C GLN A 340 -14.23 -8.53 6.37
N SER A 341 -14.11 -7.25 6.02
CA SER A 341 -14.63 -6.70 4.77
C SER A 341 -13.88 -7.29 3.56
N LEU A 342 -12.54 -7.36 3.63
CA LEU A 342 -11.72 -7.94 2.56
C LEU A 342 -12.04 -9.43 2.30
N ALA A 343 -12.34 -10.19 3.36
CA ALA A 343 -12.71 -11.60 3.23
C ALA A 343 -14.01 -11.84 2.43
N SER A 344 -14.78 -10.79 2.13
CA SER A 344 -16.01 -10.86 1.34
C SER A 344 -15.82 -10.57 -0.15
N GLU A 345 -14.62 -10.17 -0.57
CA GLU A 345 -14.32 -9.89 -1.97
C GLU A 345 -14.28 -11.15 -2.82
N SER A 346 -14.61 -10.96 -4.11
CA SER A 346 -14.66 -12.01 -5.11
C SER A 346 -13.29 -12.27 -5.75
N HIS A 347 -12.43 -11.26 -5.80
CA HIS A 347 -11.05 -11.39 -6.29
C HIS A 347 -10.12 -11.89 -5.19
N ALA A 348 -9.01 -12.50 -5.61
CA ALA A 348 -7.90 -12.66 -4.68
C ALA A 348 -7.33 -11.27 -4.37
N ALA A 349 -7.04 -11.03 -3.10
CA ALA A 349 -6.47 -9.77 -2.62
C ALA A 349 -5.17 -10.00 -1.85
N VAL A 350 -4.40 -8.94 -1.67
CA VAL A 350 -3.28 -8.82 -0.73
C VAL A 350 -3.36 -7.44 -0.08
N VAL A 351 -2.94 -7.31 1.18
CA VAL A 351 -2.69 -5.98 1.77
C VAL A 351 -1.24 -5.61 1.48
N GLY A 352 -0.97 -4.93 0.36
CA GLY A 352 0.37 -4.66 -0.15
C GLY A 352 1.10 -3.52 0.57
N GLU A 353 0.38 -2.73 1.35
CA GLU A 353 0.98 -1.77 2.26
C GLU A 353 0.19 -1.59 3.56
N TRP A 354 0.91 -1.56 4.67
CA TRP A 354 0.46 -1.25 6.03
C TRP A 354 1.69 -1.03 6.93
N SER A 355 1.53 -0.41 8.10
CA SER A 355 2.65 -0.13 9.01
C SER A 355 2.29 -0.29 10.49
N GLY A 356 3.27 -0.05 11.37
CA GLY A 356 3.05 0.04 12.83
C GLY A 356 2.65 1.44 13.28
N ALA A 357 2.41 2.38 12.37
CA ALA A 357 2.14 3.77 12.70
C ALA A 357 0.75 3.96 13.31
N ILE A 358 0.73 4.59 14.48
CA ILE A 358 -0.49 5.08 15.13
C ILE A 358 -0.56 6.61 15.15
N THR A 359 0.45 7.26 14.56
CA THR A 359 0.52 8.70 14.34
C THR A 359 1.10 9.01 12.94
N ASP A 360 0.85 10.21 12.41
CA ASP A 360 1.52 10.74 11.22
C ASP A 360 2.75 11.60 11.58
N CYS A 361 3.42 11.25 12.67
CA CYS A 361 4.48 12.07 13.23
C CYS A 361 5.79 11.94 12.47
N ALA A 362 6.09 10.76 11.91
CA ALA A 362 7.35 10.49 11.21
C ALA A 362 7.78 11.66 10.31
N LYS A 363 9.02 12.13 10.49
CA LYS A 363 9.51 13.35 9.85
C LYS A 363 9.34 13.24 8.33
N TYR A 364 8.61 14.19 7.73
CA TYR A 364 8.28 14.26 6.31
C TYR A 364 7.34 13.18 5.77
N VAL A 365 6.64 12.41 6.61
CA VAL A 365 5.68 11.39 6.13
C VAL A 365 4.50 12.02 5.36
N ASN A 366 4.16 13.28 5.68
CA ASN A 366 3.18 14.07 4.94
C ASN A 366 3.81 14.88 3.78
N GLY A 367 5.10 14.67 3.52
CA GLY A 367 5.90 15.38 2.54
C GLY A 367 7.00 16.26 3.13
N PHE A 368 8.07 16.48 2.36
CA PHE A 368 9.15 17.38 2.77
C PHE A 368 8.63 18.78 3.09
N GLY A 369 9.00 19.28 4.27
CA GLY A 369 8.57 20.58 4.81
C GLY A 369 7.13 20.63 5.34
N ILE A 370 6.39 19.52 5.33
CA ILE A 370 5.03 19.42 5.85
C ILE A 370 5.08 18.81 7.26
N GLY A 371 4.32 19.40 8.20
CA GLY A 371 4.20 18.93 9.58
C GLY A 371 3.27 17.72 9.77
N SER A 372 3.03 17.36 11.03
CA SER A 372 2.11 16.28 11.45
C SER A 372 0.74 16.83 11.82
N ARG A 373 -0.34 16.11 11.48
CA ARG A 373 -1.68 16.42 11.96
C ARG A 373 -1.77 16.17 13.46
N PHE A 374 -1.18 15.08 13.94
CA PHE A 374 -1.21 14.66 15.34
C PHE A 374 -0.74 15.75 16.33
N ASP A 375 0.34 16.46 16.00
CA ASP A 375 0.85 17.58 16.80
C ASP A 375 0.40 18.98 16.32
N GLY A 376 -0.50 19.01 15.34
CA GLY A 376 -1.10 20.22 14.78
C GLY A 376 -0.17 21.05 13.88
N THR A 377 1.07 20.63 13.63
CA THR A 377 2.02 21.38 12.78
C THR A 377 1.66 21.32 11.29
N TYR A 378 0.94 20.30 10.84
CA TYR A 378 0.43 20.17 9.47
C TYR A 378 -0.37 21.42 9.03
N TYR A 379 -1.25 21.92 9.90
CA TYR A 379 -2.10 23.09 9.64
C TYR A 379 -1.35 24.43 9.70
N ARG A 380 -0.08 24.43 10.15
CA ARG A 380 0.82 25.58 10.02
C ARG A 380 1.60 25.56 8.71
N SER A 381 1.81 24.37 8.15
CA SER A 381 2.59 24.15 6.92
C SER A 381 1.76 24.00 5.65
N THR A 382 0.42 23.98 5.76
CA THR A 382 -0.50 23.80 4.63
C THR A 382 -1.65 24.79 4.67
N ASN A 383 -2.37 24.92 3.55
CA ASN A 383 -3.59 25.73 3.46
C ASN A 383 -4.85 24.97 3.92
N ILE A 384 -4.68 23.78 4.52
CA ILE A 384 -5.78 22.93 4.97
C ILE A 384 -6.15 23.30 6.40
N THR A 385 -7.44 23.26 6.71
CA THR A 385 -7.97 23.50 8.06
C THR A 385 -8.87 22.34 8.48
N SER A 386 -9.06 22.20 9.79
CA SER A 386 -9.87 21.14 10.37
C SER A 386 -10.61 21.63 11.61
N SER A 387 -11.78 21.02 11.85
CA SER A 387 -12.57 21.18 13.07
C SER A 387 -12.22 20.19 14.17
N ILE A 388 -11.42 19.15 13.87
CA ILE A 388 -11.05 18.08 14.82
C ILE A 388 -9.71 18.39 15.46
N ILE A 389 -8.70 18.72 14.65
CA ILE A 389 -7.33 19.00 15.11
C ILE A 389 -6.90 20.35 14.55
N SER A 390 -6.14 21.12 15.33
CA SER A 390 -5.61 22.40 14.85
C SER A 390 -4.26 22.72 15.46
N ALA A 391 -3.61 23.74 14.91
CA ALA A 391 -2.36 24.28 15.42
C ALA A 391 -2.43 24.76 16.89
N SER A 392 -3.62 25.08 17.40
CA SER A 392 -3.88 25.48 18.79
C SER A 392 -4.54 24.39 19.65
N ALA A 393 -4.97 23.28 19.03
CA ALA A 393 -5.57 22.14 19.71
C ALA A 393 -5.04 20.84 19.07
N PRO A 394 -3.75 20.49 19.30
CA PRO A 394 -3.18 19.24 18.82
C PRO A 394 -3.71 18.03 19.61
N LEU A 395 -3.66 16.83 19.02
CA LEU A 395 -4.00 15.60 19.73
C LEU A 395 -2.91 15.18 20.72
N GLY A 396 -1.65 15.48 20.44
CA GLY A 396 -0.57 15.05 21.32
C GLY A 396 0.79 15.57 20.91
N ARG A 397 1.82 15.01 21.54
CA ARG A 397 3.21 15.18 21.12
C ARG A 397 3.65 13.94 20.37
N CYS A 398 4.52 14.13 19.39
CA CYS A 398 5.06 13.05 18.58
C CYS A 398 6.07 12.17 19.34
N THR A 399 5.56 11.18 20.08
CA THR A 399 6.38 10.18 20.79
C THR A 399 7.29 9.41 19.83
N SER A 400 6.86 9.16 18.59
CA SER A 400 7.66 8.44 17.60
C SER A 400 8.89 9.18 17.09
N TYR A 401 9.09 10.45 17.46
CA TYR A 401 10.37 11.14 17.27
C TYR A 401 11.49 10.63 18.17
N LEU A 402 11.13 10.01 19.30
CA LEU A 402 12.11 9.39 20.17
C LEU A 402 12.67 8.13 19.51
N ASP A 403 13.92 7.81 19.83
CA ASP A 403 14.43 6.47 19.59
C ASP A 403 13.52 5.44 20.27
N ILE A 404 13.23 4.33 19.59
CA ILE A 404 12.28 3.31 20.04
C ILE A 404 12.62 2.72 21.42
N SER A 405 13.90 2.74 21.82
CA SER A 405 14.33 2.33 23.16
C SER A 405 13.75 3.21 24.27
N ASN A 406 13.45 4.48 23.96
CA ASN A 406 12.91 5.49 24.88
C ASN A 406 11.39 5.65 24.78
N TRP A 407 10.71 4.84 23.96
CA TRP A 407 9.24 4.88 23.93
C TRP A 407 8.66 4.43 25.27
N PRO A 408 7.66 5.16 25.80
CA PRO A 408 6.83 4.71 26.90
C PRO A 408 6.21 3.33 26.63
N GLU A 409 6.02 2.53 27.68
CA GLU A 409 5.56 1.14 27.56
C GLU A 409 4.11 1.03 27.09
N ASP A 410 3.26 2.00 27.42
CA ASP A 410 1.90 2.14 26.92
C ASP A 410 1.90 2.36 25.40
N TYR A 411 2.73 3.28 24.89
CA TYR A 411 2.87 3.51 23.46
C TYR A 411 3.40 2.28 22.71
N LYS A 412 4.39 1.56 23.28
CA LYS A 412 4.86 0.28 22.73
C LYS A 412 3.75 -0.77 22.68
N THR A 413 2.94 -0.84 23.73
CA THR A 413 1.80 -1.77 23.82
C THR A 413 0.77 -1.46 22.74
N GLU A 414 0.39 -0.19 22.56
CA GLU A 414 -0.56 0.22 21.52
C GLU A 414 -0.05 -0.10 20.11
N VAL A 415 1.21 0.19 19.82
CA VAL A 415 1.83 -0.15 18.52
C VAL A 415 1.84 -1.67 18.30
N GLN A 416 2.22 -2.47 19.30
CA GLN A 416 2.22 -3.93 19.19
C GLN A 416 0.80 -4.49 18.99
N GLN A 417 -0.18 -4.01 19.76
CA GLN A 417 -1.58 -4.42 19.60
C GLN A 417 -2.09 -4.10 18.19
N PHE A 418 -1.76 -2.93 17.66
CA PHE A 418 -2.14 -2.55 16.31
C PHE A 418 -1.46 -3.42 15.24
N ILE A 419 -0.16 -3.72 15.37
CA ILE A 419 0.55 -4.64 14.48
C ILE A 419 -0.06 -6.03 14.50
N GLU A 420 -0.34 -6.59 15.68
CA GLU A 420 -0.90 -7.94 15.80
C GLU A 420 -2.33 -8.02 15.23
N ALA A 421 -3.17 -7.02 15.50
CA ALA A 421 -4.51 -6.95 14.95
C ALA A 421 -4.50 -6.96 13.41
N GLN A 422 -3.61 -6.16 12.81
CA GLN A 422 -3.40 -6.11 11.36
C GLN A 422 -2.91 -7.45 10.81
N LEU A 423 -1.87 -8.05 11.42
CA LEU A 423 -1.34 -9.36 11.00
C LEU A 423 -2.41 -10.45 11.00
N VAL A 424 -3.22 -10.53 12.05
CA VAL A 424 -4.30 -11.51 12.15
C VAL A 424 -5.39 -11.22 11.11
N ALA A 425 -5.80 -9.96 10.99
CA ALA A 425 -6.85 -9.56 10.05
C ALA A 425 -6.47 -9.92 8.61
N TYR A 426 -5.27 -9.54 8.16
CA TYR A 426 -4.85 -9.71 6.78
C TYR A 426 -4.53 -11.16 6.45
N SER A 427 -3.85 -11.87 7.37
CA SER A 427 -3.52 -13.29 7.16
C SER A 427 -4.75 -14.18 7.06
N ASN A 428 -5.86 -13.80 7.69
CA ASN A 428 -7.12 -14.55 7.63
C ASN A 428 -8.03 -14.16 6.46
N ALA A 429 -7.91 -12.92 5.97
CA ALA A 429 -8.83 -12.35 5.00
C ALA A 429 -8.37 -12.45 3.55
N THR A 430 -7.06 -12.39 3.30
CA THR A 430 -6.49 -12.24 1.96
C THR A 430 -5.42 -13.30 1.69
N ARG A 431 -4.70 -13.18 0.55
CA ARG A 431 -3.50 -13.99 0.28
C ARG A 431 -2.36 -13.69 1.25
N GLY A 432 -2.45 -12.62 2.05
CA GLY A 432 -1.45 -12.21 3.02
C GLY A 432 -1.20 -10.71 2.97
N TRP A 433 0.01 -10.31 3.32
CA TRP A 433 0.31 -8.91 3.57
C TRP A 433 1.76 -8.57 3.22
N ILE A 434 2.03 -7.30 2.98
CA ILE A 434 3.36 -6.77 2.69
C ILE A 434 3.56 -5.52 3.55
N PHE A 435 4.50 -5.58 4.50
CA PHE A 435 4.71 -4.47 5.44
C PHE A 435 5.50 -3.33 4.79
N TRP A 436 5.05 -2.09 5.02
CA TRP A 436 5.72 -0.86 4.65
C TRP A 436 6.44 -0.26 5.87
N ASN A 437 7.76 -0.36 6.00
CA ASN A 437 8.77 -0.84 5.04
C ASN A 437 9.91 -1.62 5.73
N TRP A 438 10.85 -2.20 4.97
CA TRP A 438 12.01 -2.92 5.54
C TRP A 438 12.84 -2.08 6.52
N LYS A 439 13.12 -0.82 6.18
CA LYS A 439 13.90 0.10 7.04
C LYS A 439 13.69 1.56 6.69
N THR A 440 13.95 2.43 7.66
CA THR A 440 14.00 3.89 7.53
C THR A 440 15.18 4.45 8.32
N GLU A 441 15.63 5.66 8.01
CA GLU A 441 16.68 6.30 8.82
C GLU A 441 16.18 6.66 10.21
N SER A 442 14.98 7.25 10.31
CA SER A 442 14.51 7.89 11.56
C SER A 442 13.00 7.78 11.85
N ALA A 443 12.29 6.83 11.23
CA ALA A 443 10.84 6.65 11.42
C ALA A 443 10.54 5.22 11.94
N PRO A 444 10.59 4.96 13.27
CA PRO A 444 10.51 3.60 13.80
C PRO A 444 9.15 2.92 13.58
N GLU A 445 8.04 3.66 13.60
CA GLU A 445 6.69 3.16 13.29
C GLU A 445 6.57 2.51 11.88
N TRP A 446 7.49 2.89 10.98
CA TRP A 446 7.52 2.50 9.57
C TRP A 446 8.70 1.57 9.24
N ASP A 447 9.44 1.11 10.25
CA ASP A 447 10.70 0.38 10.11
C ASP A 447 10.58 -1.00 10.75
N PHE A 448 10.46 -2.03 9.91
CA PHE A 448 10.37 -3.41 10.38
C PHE A 448 11.54 -3.80 11.28
N LYS A 449 12.78 -3.39 10.93
CA LYS A 449 13.97 -3.77 11.71
C LYS A 449 13.92 -3.19 13.11
N LYS A 450 13.49 -1.94 13.27
CA LYS A 450 13.35 -1.28 14.59
C LYS A 450 12.21 -1.87 15.41
N LEU A 451 11.02 -2.02 14.81
CA LEU A 451 9.87 -2.64 15.50
C LEU A 451 10.20 -4.05 15.96
N SER A 452 10.86 -4.81 15.09
CA SER A 452 11.24 -6.18 15.39
C SER A 452 12.32 -6.28 16.46
N SER A 453 13.35 -5.42 16.45
CA SER A 453 14.40 -5.46 17.48
C SER A 453 13.89 -5.02 18.86
N ALA A 454 12.86 -4.17 18.89
CA ALA A 454 12.15 -3.76 20.10
C ALA A 454 11.12 -4.80 20.59
N GLY A 455 10.92 -5.91 19.87
CA GLY A 455 9.95 -6.95 20.24
C GLY A 455 8.49 -6.59 20.00
N LEU A 456 8.22 -5.55 19.19
CA LEU A 456 6.86 -5.09 18.87
C LEU A 456 6.27 -5.77 17.63
N PHE A 457 7.11 -6.44 16.83
CA PHE A 457 6.68 -7.23 15.69
C PHE A 457 6.78 -8.73 16.02
N PRO A 458 5.68 -9.52 15.94
CA PRO A 458 5.66 -10.94 16.27
C PRO A 458 6.72 -11.75 15.55
N LYS A 459 7.34 -12.69 16.29
CA LYS A 459 8.26 -13.69 15.74
C LYS A 459 7.99 -15.07 16.37
N PRO A 460 7.62 -16.10 15.58
CA PRO A 460 7.16 -16.03 14.18
C PRO A 460 5.94 -15.11 14.01
N PHE A 461 5.59 -14.75 12.76
CA PHE A 461 4.55 -13.74 12.45
C PHE A 461 3.12 -14.11 12.88
N ASP A 462 2.93 -15.31 13.45
CA ASP A 462 1.68 -15.84 14.00
C ASP A 462 1.75 -16.05 15.54
N ASN A 463 2.83 -15.61 16.19
CA ASN A 463 3.02 -15.69 17.63
C ASN A 463 2.59 -14.38 18.31
N TYR A 464 1.28 -14.21 18.44
CA TYR A 464 0.65 -13.00 18.98
C TYR A 464 0.62 -13.00 20.52
N LYS A 465 0.81 -11.83 21.13
CA LYS A 465 0.70 -11.60 22.57
C LYS A 465 -0.73 -11.26 23.00
N TYR A 466 -1.49 -10.57 22.15
CA TYR A 466 -2.80 -9.99 22.50
C TYR A 466 -3.98 -10.64 21.78
N PHE A 467 -3.73 -11.45 20.75
CA PHE A 467 -4.76 -12.06 19.92
C PHE A 467 -4.56 -13.56 19.74
N TYR A 468 -5.65 -14.30 19.61
CA TYR A 468 -5.63 -15.64 19.04
C TYR A 468 -5.65 -15.56 17.51
N SER A 469 -5.19 -16.62 16.83
CA SER A 469 -5.14 -16.67 15.36
C SER A 469 -6.50 -16.52 14.68
N ASN A 470 -7.63 -16.68 15.40
CA ASN A 470 -8.97 -16.44 14.89
C ASN A 470 -9.43 -14.96 14.99
N GLY A 471 -8.57 -14.05 15.48
CA GLY A 471 -8.88 -12.62 15.67
C GLY A 471 -9.51 -12.25 17.00
N SER A 472 -9.86 -13.24 17.85
CA SER A 472 -10.35 -12.95 19.20
C SER A 472 -9.22 -12.51 20.12
N GLN A 473 -9.51 -11.58 21.02
CA GLN A 473 -8.53 -11.05 21.97
C GLN A 473 -8.29 -12.03 23.12
N ILE A 474 -7.05 -12.08 23.62
CA ILE A 474 -6.66 -12.93 24.76
C ILE A 474 -7.11 -12.31 26.10
N ASP A 475 -7.04 -10.98 26.22
CA ASP A 475 -7.52 -10.22 27.38
C ASP A 475 -8.13 -8.89 26.92
N GLU A 476 -9.45 -8.76 27.06
CA GLU A 476 -10.20 -7.55 26.65
C GLU A 476 -9.84 -6.31 27.49
N ASN A 477 -9.28 -6.49 28.70
CA ASN A 477 -8.88 -5.36 29.55
C ASN A 477 -7.52 -4.77 29.13
N ALA A 478 -6.71 -5.48 28.35
CA ALA A 478 -5.40 -5.03 27.92
C ALA A 478 -5.46 -3.84 26.93
N LEU A 479 -6.61 -3.59 26.30
CA LEU A 479 -6.84 -2.43 25.43
C LEU A 479 -7.34 -1.19 26.19
N GLN A 480 -7.80 -1.33 27.43
CA GLN A 480 -8.35 -0.24 28.24
C GLN A 480 -7.29 0.49 29.09
N GLY A 481 -6.02 0.06 29.02
CA GLY A 481 -4.90 0.62 29.80
C GLY A 481 -4.38 1.99 29.34
N GLY A 482 -4.83 2.49 28.18
CA GLY A 482 -4.52 3.84 27.71
C GLY A 482 -5.39 4.85 28.46
N CYS A 483 -4.75 5.71 29.28
CA CYS A 483 -5.39 6.76 30.07
C CYS A 483 -6.57 7.40 29.34
N ALA A 484 -7.79 7.20 29.86
CA ALA A 484 -8.97 7.92 29.41
C ALA A 484 -8.65 9.43 29.43
N ARG A 485 -8.57 10.05 28.24
CA ARG A 485 -8.45 11.49 28.13
C ARG A 485 -9.74 12.09 28.66
N THR A 486 -9.74 12.48 29.93
CA THR A 486 -10.86 13.14 30.59
C THR A 486 -11.03 14.54 29.99
N GLY A 487 -11.70 14.62 28.85
CA GLY A 487 -12.37 15.82 28.39
C GLY A 487 -13.72 15.87 29.08
N THR A 488 -13.89 16.82 30.00
CA THR A 488 -15.17 17.10 30.66
C THR A 488 -16.24 17.43 29.62
N SER A 489 -17.17 16.52 29.36
CA SER A 489 -18.50 16.87 28.86
C SER A 489 -19.53 16.50 29.93
N TRP A 490 -19.99 17.53 30.63
CA TRP A 490 -21.27 17.47 31.33
C TRP A 490 -22.35 17.35 30.24
N LEU A 491 -23.06 16.23 30.22
CA LEU A 491 -24.45 16.03 29.76
C LEU A 491 -24.63 14.63 29.15
N ALA A 492 -24.90 13.63 29.99
CA ALA A 492 -25.70 12.44 29.61
C ALA A 492 -26.09 11.65 30.86
N THR A 493 -26.87 12.25 31.77
CA THR A 493 -27.72 11.49 32.68
C THR A 493 -29.03 11.16 31.97
N ALA A 494 -29.23 9.90 31.60
CA ALA A 494 -30.49 9.16 31.83
C ALA A 494 -30.50 7.84 31.03
N LEU A 495 -30.96 6.79 31.72
CA LEU A 495 -31.44 5.50 31.20
C LEU A 495 -30.38 4.43 30.89
N LEU A 496 -29.90 3.77 31.94
CA LEU A 496 -29.91 2.30 32.00
C LEU A 496 -29.92 1.87 33.46
N ALA A 497 -31.13 1.70 33.98
CA ALA A 497 -31.38 1.01 35.22
C ALA A 497 -31.33 -0.51 34.96
N ALA A 498 -30.69 -1.22 35.89
CA ALA A 498 -30.87 -2.64 36.26
C ALA A 498 -29.63 -3.53 36.07
N ALA A 499 -28.72 -3.47 37.05
CA ALA A 499 -28.09 -4.66 37.63
C ALA A 499 -27.55 -4.31 39.03
N VAL A 500 -28.30 -4.72 40.04
CA VAL A 500 -28.02 -4.55 41.47
C VAL A 500 -27.25 -5.80 41.95
N VAL A 501 -26.07 -5.55 42.53
CA VAL A 501 -25.45 -6.23 43.69
C VAL A 501 -24.93 -7.67 43.51
N LEU A 502 -23.61 -7.84 43.64
CA LEU A 502 -22.94 -8.68 44.66
C LEU A 502 -21.41 -8.67 44.49
N CYS A 503 -20.70 -8.03 45.42
CA CYS A 503 -19.65 -8.66 46.23
C CYS A 503 -19.09 -7.64 47.26
N ALA A 504 -19.41 -7.89 48.53
CA ALA A 504 -18.65 -7.46 49.71
C ALA A 504 -17.27 -8.15 49.69
N THR A 505 -16.18 -7.65 50.28
CA THR A 505 -15.93 -6.88 51.51
C THR A 505 -14.66 -6.05 51.36
#